data_AF-A0A2N5AGN0-F1
#
_entry.id   AF-A0A2N5AGN0-F1
#
_cell.length_a   1.000
_cell.length_b   1.000
_cell.length_c   1.000
_cell.angle_alpha   90.00
_cell.angle_beta   90.00
_cell.angle_gamma   90.00
#
_symmetry.space_group_name_H-M   'P 1'
#
loop_
_entity.id
_entity.type
_entity.pdbx_description
1 polymer ?
#
loop_
_entity_poly.entity_id
_entity_poly.type
_entity_poly.pdbx_seq_one_letter_code
_entity_poly.pdbx_strand_id
1 'polypeptide(L)'
;PLTLLNLSLTPQLVMHRRSDDQIARRLQISGHTLYMNEIALLRHAMEQGMGWGFLPEHLRPGEWQGVAEIATEVGSQGLNVTMVMLWLPGMNKHRMLSDLVDEAPELWRRR
;
A
#
# COMPACT_ATOMS: atom_id res chain seq x y z
N PRO A 1 -9.75 19.69 0.59
CA PRO A 1 -9.72 18.30 0.07
C PRO A 1 -9.62 18.30 -1.46
N LEU A 2 -8.72 17.48 -2.01
CA LEU A 2 -8.61 17.28 -3.46
C LEU A 2 -9.71 16.31 -3.94
N THR A 3 -10.34 16.62 -5.07
CA THR A 3 -11.31 15.73 -5.72
C THR A 3 -10.58 14.65 -6.51
N LEU A 4 -11.23 13.51 -6.74
CA LEU A 4 -10.70 12.44 -7.57
C LEU A 4 -10.46 12.91 -9.02
N LEU A 5 -11.25 13.85 -9.51
CA LEU A 5 -11.05 14.47 -10.82
C LEU A 5 -9.75 15.28 -10.90
N ASN A 6 -9.35 15.98 -9.84
CA ASN A 6 -8.07 16.68 -9.82
C ASN A 6 -6.90 15.67 -9.84
N LEU A 7 -7.06 14.56 -9.13
CA LEU A 7 -6.09 13.46 -9.12
C LEU A 7 -6.00 12.73 -10.47
N SER A 8 -7.08 12.66 -11.25
CA SER A 8 -7.07 11.97 -12.54
C SER A 8 -6.19 12.65 -13.60
N LEU A 9 -5.83 13.92 -13.39
CA LEU A 9 -4.96 14.70 -14.29
C LEU A 9 -3.47 14.45 -14.04
N THR A 10 -3.12 13.81 -12.93
CA THR A 10 -1.73 13.52 -12.54
C THR A 10 -1.47 12.02 -12.69
N PRO A 11 -0.25 11.59 -13.07
CA PRO A 11 0.09 10.17 -13.09
C PRO A 11 -0.20 9.49 -11.76
N GLN A 12 -0.85 8.33 -11.83
CA GLN A 12 -1.09 7.49 -10.66
C GLN A 12 -0.01 6.39 -10.60
N LEU A 13 0.77 6.38 -9.53
CA LEU A 13 1.73 5.33 -9.20
C LEU A 13 0.98 4.21 -8.46
N VAL A 14 1.01 3.01 -9.01
CA VAL A 14 0.36 1.83 -8.44
C VAL A 14 1.41 0.78 -8.13
N MET A 15 1.53 0.44 -6.85
CA MET A 15 2.42 -0.63 -6.40
C MET A 15 1.72 -1.97 -6.50
N HIS A 16 2.11 -2.87 -7.43
CA HIS A 16 1.58 -4.26 -7.45
C HIS A 16 2.45 -5.24 -8.22
N ARG A 17 2.79 -6.37 -7.59
CA ARG A 17 3.26 -7.57 -8.30
C ARG A 17 2.26 -8.74 -8.33
N ARG A 18 1.20 -8.76 -7.49
CA ARG A 18 0.22 -9.88 -7.41
C ARG A 18 -1.18 -9.57 -6.87
N SER A 19 -1.51 -8.34 -6.47
CA SER A 19 -2.86 -8.08 -5.96
C SER A 19 -3.84 -8.02 -7.12
N ASP A 20 -4.91 -8.81 -7.00
CA ASP A 20 -6.03 -8.98 -7.93
C ASP A 20 -6.23 -7.82 -8.92
N ASP A 21 -6.27 -8.13 -10.21
CA ASP A 21 -6.69 -7.21 -11.28
C ASP A 21 -7.98 -6.44 -10.94
N GLN A 22 -8.84 -6.98 -10.08
CA GLN A 22 -10.04 -6.31 -9.58
C GLN A 22 -9.75 -5.11 -8.67
N ILE A 23 -8.72 -5.17 -7.83
CA ILE A 23 -8.32 -4.07 -6.96
C ILE A 23 -7.65 -2.98 -7.79
N ALA A 24 -6.70 -3.36 -8.66
CA ALA A 24 -6.03 -2.41 -9.54
C ALA A 24 -7.02 -1.65 -10.44
N ARG A 25 -8.03 -2.34 -11.00
CA ARG A 25 -9.09 -1.72 -11.82
C ARG A 25 -10.03 -0.82 -11.03
N ARG A 26 -10.33 -1.15 -9.77
CA ARG A 26 -11.16 -0.28 -8.89
C ARG A 26 -10.40 0.95 -8.41
N LEU A 27 -9.07 0.88 -8.37
CA LEU A 27 -8.19 1.96 -7.93
C LEU A 27 -7.75 2.89 -9.05
N GLN A 28 -8.03 2.58 -10.32
CA GLN A 28 -7.58 3.40 -11.43
C GLN A 28 -8.44 4.67 -11.54
N ILE A 29 -7.92 5.77 -11.00
CA ILE A 29 -8.55 7.09 -11.01
C ILE A 29 -7.95 7.95 -12.12
N SER A 30 -6.64 7.82 -12.34
CA SER A 30 -5.94 8.48 -13.45
C SER A 30 -6.01 7.65 -14.73
N GLY A 31 -6.18 8.34 -15.87
CA GLY A 31 -6.03 7.72 -17.19
C GLY A 31 -4.58 7.32 -17.51
N HIS A 32 -3.61 7.77 -16.70
CA HIS A 32 -2.19 7.43 -16.84
C HIS A 32 -1.65 6.78 -15.57
N THR A 33 -1.43 5.47 -15.62
CA THR A 33 -1.00 4.66 -14.48
C THR A 33 0.38 4.07 -14.71
N LEU A 34 1.27 4.23 -13.74
CA LEU A 34 2.61 3.64 -13.72
C LEU A 34 2.65 2.52 -12.68
N TYR A 35 2.91 1.30 -13.14
CA TYR A 35 3.01 0.12 -12.29
C TYR A 35 4.44 -0.09 -11.79
N MET A 36 4.58 -0.28 -10.48
CA MET A 36 5.89 -0.48 -9.83
C MET A 36 5.87 -1.70 -8.92
N ASN A 37 6.91 -2.52 -9.03
CA ASN A 37 7.02 -3.80 -8.31
C ASN A 37 7.94 -3.73 -7.09
N GLU A 38 8.81 -2.73 -7.03
CA GLU A 38 9.85 -2.60 -6.01
C GLU A 38 9.61 -1.35 -5.19
N ILE A 39 9.63 -1.47 -3.85
CA ILE A 39 9.39 -0.34 -2.92
C ILE A 39 10.42 0.76 -3.15
N ALA A 40 11.69 0.40 -3.42
CA ALA A 40 12.75 1.38 -3.68
C ALA A 40 12.46 2.21 -4.95
N LEU A 41 11.93 1.58 -6.00
CA LEU A 41 11.56 2.28 -7.23
C LEU A 41 10.36 3.20 -7.01
N LEU A 42 9.35 2.72 -6.27
CA LEU A 42 8.17 3.50 -5.89
C LEU A 42 8.56 4.73 -5.07
N ARG A 43 9.41 4.54 -4.05
CA ARG A 43 9.93 5.62 -3.23
C ARG A 43 10.65 6.65 -4.08
N HIS A 44 11.62 6.23 -4.89
CA HIS A 44 12.37 7.15 -5.74
C HIS A 44 11.44 7.93 -6.68
N ALA A 45 10.47 7.26 -7.29
CA ALA A 45 9.47 7.90 -8.13
C ALA A 45 8.65 8.98 -7.41
N MET A 46 8.24 8.71 -6.18
CA MET A 46 7.48 9.66 -5.37
C MET A 46 8.34 10.82 -4.90
N GLU A 47 9.57 10.57 -4.47
CA GLU A 47 10.52 11.62 -4.05
C GLU A 47 10.91 12.54 -5.24
N GLN A 48 10.81 12.04 -6.49
CA GLN A 48 10.98 12.85 -7.71
C GLN A 48 9.69 13.53 -8.19
N GLY A 49 8.57 13.39 -7.47
CA GLY A 49 7.29 14.01 -7.82
C GLY A 49 6.63 13.43 -9.08
N MET A 50 6.91 12.17 -9.42
CA MET A 50 6.39 11.56 -10.65
C MET A 50 4.87 11.28 -10.61
N GLY A 51 4.22 11.40 -9.45
CA GLY A 51 2.78 11.19 -9.34
C GLY A 51 2.29 10.98 -7.91
N TRP A 52 1.07 10.46 -7.80
CA TRP A 52 0.42 10.13 -6.52
C TRP A 52 0.00 8.65 -6.51
N GLY A 53 -0.24 8.06 -5.34
CA GLY A 53 -0.67 6.67 -5.27
C GLY A 53 -1.27 6.30 -3.92
N PHE A 54 -2.02 5.18 -3.90
CA PHE A 54 -2.43 4.56 -2.64
C PHE A 54 -1.26 3.72 -2.12
N LEU A 55 -0.79 4.05 -0.92
CA LEU A 55 0.37 3.41 -0.30
C LEU A 55 -0.05 2.68 0.96
N PRO A 56 0.47 1.47 1.22
CA PRO A 56 0.29 0.83 2.50
C PRO A 56 0.94 1.66 3.63
N GLU A 57 0.20 1.88 4.72
CA GLU A 57 0.66 2.68 5.86
C GLU A 57 1.98 2.17 6.47
N HIS A 58 2.19 0.84 6.44
CA HIS A 58 3.39 0.21 6.96
C HIS A 58 4.68 0.54 6.20
N LEU A 59 4.58 1.11 4.99
CA LEU A 59 5.74 1.63 4.25
C LEU A 59 6.24 2.97 4.77
N ARG A 60 5.44 3.62 5.65
CA ARG A 60 5.73 4.93 6.24
C ARG A 60 6.10 5.99 5.21
N PRO A 61 5.24 6.25 4.22
CA PRO A 61 5.54 7.21 3.16
C PRO A 61 5.70 8.65 3.67
N GLY A 62 5.13 8.99 4.84
CA GLY A 62 5.37 10.29 5.48
C GLY A 62 6.81 10.52 5.95
N GLU A 63 7.65 9.47 6.00
CA GLU A 63 9.09 9.59 6.26
C GLU A 63 9.92 9.79 4.97
N TRP A 64 9.29 9.76 3.77
CA TRP A 64 9.97 9.90 2.49
C TRP A 64 10.12 11.38 2.10
N GLN A 65 11.20 11.72 1.42
CA GLN A 65 11.53 13.12 1.15
C GLN A 65 10.57 13.73 0.12
N GLY A 66 9.87 14.80 0.50
CA GLY A 66 8.96 15.49 -0.41
C GLY A 66 7.67 14.72 -0.70
N VAL A 67 7.40 13.65 0.05
CA VAL A 67 6.15 12.88 -0.04
C VAL A 67 5.24 13.29 1.11
N ALA A 68 3.98 13.58 0.80
CA ALA A 68 2.99 14.00 1.77
C ALA A 68 1.67 13.27 1.55
N GLU A 69 0.94 13.05 2.64
CA GLU A 69 -0.42 12.54 2.57
C GLU A 69 -1.35 13.59 1.96
N ILE A 70 -2.24 13.14 1.06
CA ILE A 70 -3.21 14.00 0.39
C ILE A 70 -4.59 13.70 0.96
N ALA A 71 -5.20 14.68 1.62
CA ALA A 71 -6.59 14.59 2.05
C ALA A 71 -7.53 14.63 0.83
N THR A 72 -8.18 13.51 0.55
CA THR A 72 -9.14 13.37 -0.56
C THR A 72 -10.58 13.32 -0.08
N GLU A 73 -11.53 13.57 -0.99
CA GLU A 73 -12.97 13.44 -0.71
C GLU A 73 -13.43 12.02 -0.32
N VAL A 74 -12.62 11.00 -0.61
CA VAL A 74 -12.87 9.59 -0.22
C VAL A 74 -12.62 9.37 1.28
N GLY A 75 -11.92 10.30 1.94
CA GLY A 75 -11.56 10.19 3.35
C GLY A 75 -10.80 8.89 3.65
N SER A 76 -11.13 8.24 4.76
CA SER A 76 -10.55 6.96 5.17
C SER A 76 -11.23 5.74 4.56
N GLN A 77 -12.19 5.92 3.63
CA GLN A 77 -12.83 4.80 2.91
C GLN A 77 -11.94 4.27 1.78
N GLY A 78 -10.63 4.30 2.00
CA GLY A 78 -9.61 3.83 1.07
C GLY A 78 -9.55 2.31 0.97
N LEU A 79 -8.52 1.83 0.28
CA LEU A 79 -8.28 0.43 0.04
C LEU A 79 -7.97 -0.33 1.34
N ASN A 80 -8.80 -1.31 1.69
CA ASN A 80 -8.47 -2.29 2.73
C ASN A 80 -7.78 -3.51 2.11
N VAL A 81 -6.52 -3.75 2.49
CA VAL A 81 -5.75 -4.91 2.04
C VAL A 81 -5.55 -5.86 3.22
N THR A 82 -6.07 -7.08 3.11
CA THR A 82 -5.82 -8.13 4.10
C THR A 82 -4.39 -8.64 3.97
N MET A 83 -3.61 -8.50 5.05
CA MET A 83 -2.31 -9.16 5.17
C MET A 83 -2.48 -10.57 5.71
N VAL A 84 -1.76 -11.52 5.11
CA VAL A 84 -1.79 -12.93 5.51
C VAL A 84 -0.38 -13.40 5.85
N MET A 85 -0.27 -14.21 6.91
CA MET A 85 0.94 -14.96 7.22
C MET A 85 0.82 -16.35 6.60
N LEU A 86 1.85 -16.78 5.87
CA LEU A 86 1.87 -18.08 5.18
C LEU A 86 2.96 -18.96 5.78
N TRP A 87 2.63 -20.22 6.04
CA TRP A 87 3.56 -21.24 6.51
C TRP A 87 3.26 -22.59 5.85
N LEU A 88 4.23 -23.50 5.85
CA LEU A 88 4.01 -24.84 5.30
C LEU A 88 3.03 -25.62 6.18
N PRO A 89 2.17 -26.46 5.58
CA PRO A 89 1.24 -27.30 6.33
C PRO A 89 1.97 -28.12 7.41
N GLY A 90 1.45 -28.11 8.64
CA GLY A 90 2.01 -28.84 9.79
C GLY A 90 3.07 -28.10 10.59
N MET A 91 3.60 -26.97 10.12
CA MET A 91 4.57 -26.15 10.88
C MET A 91 3.96 -25.45 12.09
N ASN A 92 2.65 -25.22 12.10
CA ASN A 92 1.91 -24.62 13.22
C ASN A 92 1.95 -25.44 14.52
N LYS A 93 2.47 -26.68 14.48
CA LYS A 93 2.71 -27.50 15.69
C LYS A 93 4.00 -27.12 16.41
N HIS A 94 4.86 -26.33 15.76
CA HIS A 94 6.08 -25.84 16.38
C HIS A 94 5.74 -24.68 17.32
N ARG A 95 5.96 -24.86 18.63
CA ARG A 95 5.58 -23.89 19.67
C ARG A 95 6.04 -22.46 19.36
N MET A 96 7.30 -22.30 18.95
CA MET A 96 7.86 -21.00 18.56
C MET A 96 7.08 -20.32 17.42
N LEU A 97 6.57 -21.08 16.44
CA LEU A 97 5.80 -20.48 15.35
C LEU A 97 4.39 -20.09 15.82
N SER A 98 3.77 -20.88 16.69
CA SER A 98 2.49 -20.55 17.30
C SER A 98 2.58 -19.25 18.10
N ASP A 99 3.56 -19.16 18.99
CA ASP A 99 3.78 -17.99 19.84
C ASP A 99 3.98 -16.73 18.98
N LEU A 100 4.76 -16.82 17.89
CA LEU A 100 4.98 -15.71 16.97
C LEU A 100 3.68 -15.28 16.23
N VAL A 101 2.87 -16.24 15.78
CA VAL A 101 1.61 -15.97 15.09
C VAL A 101 0.61 -15.28 16.03
N ASP A 102 0.57 -15.70 17.29
CA ASP A 102 -0.30 -15.12 18.31
C ASP A 102 0.11 -13.69 18.68
N GLU A 103 1.42 -13.39 18.69
CA GLU A 103 1.95 -12.04 18.99
C GLU A 103 1.92 -11.08 17.79
N ALA A 104 1.94 -11.58 16.55
CA ALA A 104 2.05 -10.77 15.34
C ALA A 104 1.00 -9.63 15.22
N PRO A 105 -0.28 -9.82 15.56
CA PRO A 105 -1.26 -8.73 15.53
C PRO A 105 -0.97 -7.60 16.52
N GLU A 106 -0.31 -7.90 17.65
CA GLU A 106 0.11 -6.86 18.59
C GLU A 106 1.27 -6.03 18.04
N LEU A 107 2.23 -6.68 17.38
CA LEU A 107 3.33 -5.98 16.70
C LEU A 107 2.82 -5.02 15.62
N TRP A 108 1.70 -5.36 14.98
CA TRP A 108 1.04 -4.49 14.01
C TRP A 108 0.33 -3.30 14.68
N ARG A 109 -0.38 -3.53 15.79
CA ARG A 109 -1.11 -2.47 16.52
C ARG A 109 -0.20 -1.47 17.24
N ARG A 110 1.04 -1.86 17.58
CA ARG A 110 2.02 -1.00 18.25
C ARG A 110 2.79 -0.09 17.28
N ARG A 111 2.49 -0.11 15.98
CA ARG A 111 3.22 0.62 14.93
C ARG A 111 2.53 1.87 14.44
#